data_AF-A0A2J8QZZ7-F1
#
_entry.id   AF-A0A2J8QZZ7-F1
#
_cell.length_a   1.000
_cell.length_b   1.000
_cell.length_c   1.000
_cell.angle_alpha   90.00
_cell.angle_beta   90.00
_cell.angle_gamma   90.00
#
_symmetry.space_group_name_H-M   'P 1'
#
loop_
_entity.id
_entity.type
_entity.pdbx_description
1 polymer ?
#
loop_
_entity_poly.entity_id
_entity_poly.type
_entity_poly.pdbx_seq_one_letter_code
_entity_poly.pdbx_strand_id
1 'polypeptide(L)'
;MYDTPTLSVHPGPEVISGEKVTFYCRLDTATSMFLLLKEGRSSRVQRRYGKVQAEFPLGPVTTAHRGTYRCFGSYNNHAWSFPSEPVKLLVTGDIENTSLAPEDPTFPADRWDTYLLTTETGLQKDHALWDHTAQNLLRMGLAFLVLVALVWFLVEDWFSRRRTRERASRASTWEGRRRLNTKTL
;
A
#
# COMPACT_ATOMS: atom_id res chain seq x y z
N MET A 1 -9.12 -3.98 25.76
CA MET A 1 -8.03 -3.04 25.40
C MET A 1 -6.95 -3.91 24.76
N TYR A 2 -6.46 -3.56 23.57
CA TYR A 2 -5.36 -4.32 22.95
C TYR A 2 -4.03 -3.91 23.60
N ASP A 3 -3.10 -4.85 23.73
CA ASP A 3 -1.79 -4.60 24.33
C ASP A 3 -0.89 -3.85 23.35
N THR A 4 0.17 -3.24 23.88
CA THR A 4 1.19 -2.51 23.11
C THR A 4 2.53 -3.23 23.23
N PRO A 5 3.14 -3.67 22.11
CA PRO A 5 4.44 -4.31 22.12
C PRO A 5 5.55 -3.30 22.40
N THR A 6 6.69 -3.79 22.89
CA THR A 6 7.92 -3.00 23.06
C THR A 6 8.87 -3.25 21.89
N LEU A 7 9.41 -2.18 21.31
CA LEU A 7 10.40 -2.23 20.24
C LEU A 7 11.74 -1.69 20.74
N SER A 8 12.79 -2.47 20.58
CA SER A 8 14.17 -2.05 20.85
C SER A 8 15.08 -2.37 19.66
N VAL A 9 16.28 -1.81 19.67
CA VAL A 9 17.25 -1.93 18.58
C VAL A 9 18.65 -2.10 19.15
N HIS A 10 19.46 -2.95 18.52
CA HIS A 10 20.86 -3.17 18.83
C HIS A 10 21.72 -2.93 17.57
N PRO A 11 22.90 -2.29 17.66
CA PRO A 11 23.56 -1.78 18.88
C PRO A 11 22.90 -0.52 19.48
N GLY A 12 22.16 0.23 18.67
CA GLY A 12 21.43 1.41 19.09
C GLY A 12 20.64 2.03 17.94
N PRO A 13 19.92 3.14 18.17
CA PRO A 13 19.16 3.85 17.15
C PRO A 13 20.04 4.72 16.24
N GLU A 14 21.29 4.97 16.61
CA GLU A 14 22.26 5.74 15.83
C GLU A 14 23.47 4.87 15.53
N VAL A 15 23.76 4.68 14.25
CA VAL A 15 24.82 3.78 13.75
C VAL A 15 25.51 4.37 12.53
N ILE A 16 26.67 3.85 12.16
CA ILE A 16 27.34 4.17 10.89
C ILE A 16 26.97 3.13 9.82
N SER A 17 27.26 3.44 8.55
CA SER A 17 26.99 2.51 7.45
C SER A 17 27.89 1.29 7.58
N GLY A 18 27.40 0.12 7.16
CA GLY A 18 28.08 -1.17 7.32
C GLY A 18 27.84 -1.87 8.67
N GLU A 19 27.38 -1.17 9.72
CA GLU A 19 27.08 -1.81 11.00
C GLU A 19 25.89 -2.77 10.92
N LYS A 20 25.94 -3.86 11.71
CA LYS A 20 24.86 -4.83 11.78
C LYS A 20 23.79 -4.38 12.77
N VAL A 21 22.58 -4.12 12.28
CA VAL A 21 21.45 -3.72 13.13
C VAL A 21 20.43 -4.83 13.25
N THR A 22 19.92 -5.04 14.45
CA THR A 22 18.80 -5.95 14.74
C THR A 22 17.75 -5.24 15.58
N PHE A 23 16.50 -5.28 15.14
CA PHE A 23 15.35 -4.86 15.94
C PHE A 23 14.76 -6.04 16.72
N TYR A 24 14.28 -5.78 17.92
CA TYR A 24 13.63 -6.76 18.79
C TYR A 24 12.23 -6.25 19.13
N CYS A 25 11.22 -7.05 18.80
CA CYS A 25 9.84 -6.76 19.17
C CYS A 25 9.38 -7.75 20.23
N ARG A 26 8.90 -7.26 21.38
CA ARG A 26 8.47 -8.09 22.51
C ARG A 26 7.01 -7.83 22.86
N LEU A 27 6.24 -8.90 23.02
CA LEU A 27 4.88 -8.87 23.55
C LEU A 27 4.54 -10.20 24.20
N ASP A 28 4.33 -10.20 25.51
CA ASP A 28 4.14 -11.42 26.30
C ASP A 28 2.82 -12.15 25.97
N THR A 29 1.80 -11.43 25.50
CA THR A 29 0.48 -11.95 25.12
C THR A 29 0.37 -12.36 23.64
N ALA A 30 1.44 -12.21 22.84
CA ALA A 30 1.44 -12.61 21.44
C ALA A 30 1.42 -14.14 21.30
N THR A 31 0.80 -14.62 20.22
CA THR A 31 0.74 -16.06 19.92
C THR A 31 2.07 -16.60 19.41
N SER A 32 2.64 -15.95 18.39
CA SER A 32 4.02 -16.19 17.96
C SER A 32 4.47 -15.31 16.80
N MET A 33 3.55 -14.62 16.10
CA MET A 33 3.89 -13.87 14.90
C MET A 33 4.03 -12.38 15.22
N PHE A 34 5.09 -11.78 14.67
CA PHE A 34 5.42 -10.38 14.84
C PHE A 34 5.67 -9.73 13.47
N LEU A 35 5.35 -8.44 13.39
CA LEU A 35 5.63 -7.60 12.23
C LEU A 35 6.53 -6.43 12.63
N LEU A 36 7.48 -6.10 11.76
CA LEU A 36 8.23 -4.86 11.81
C LEU A 36 7.88 -4.04 10.57
N LEU A 37 7.37 -2.83 10.79
CA LEU A 37 7.01 -1.87 9.76
C LEU A 37 8.03 -0.74 9.76
N LYS A 38 8.64 -0.49 8.59
CA LYS A 38 9.34 0.77 8.31
C LYS A 38 8.34 1.79 7.76
N GLU A 39 8.27 2.98 8.33
CA GLU A 39 7.35 4.03 7.90
C GLU A 39 7.90 4.86 6.73
N GLY A 40 6.99 5.48 5.98
CA GLY A 40 7.30 6.38 4.86
C GLY A 40 7.16 5.74 3.48
N ARG A 41 7.66 6.45 2.45
CA ARG A 41 7.48 6.12 1.02
C ARG A 41 7.99 4.74 0.59
N SER A 42 8.94 4.17 1.33
CA SER A 42 9.46 2.82 1.10
C SER A 42 9.03 1.89 2.22
N SER A 43 7.73 1.91 2.56
CA SER A 43 7.18 1.08 3.62
C SER A 43 7.40 -0.38 3.31
N ARG A 44 8.22 -1.05 4.13
CA ARG A 44 8.48 -2.48 4.05
C ARG A 44 8.01 -3.12 5.33
N VAL A 45 7.25 -4.20 5.19
CA VAL A 45 6.77 -5.02 6.30
C VAL A 45 7.59 -6.30 6.32
N GLN A 46 8.21 -6.59 7.45
CA GLN A 46 8.90 -7.86 7.70
C GLN A 46 8.10 -8.69 8.68
N ARG A 47 8.00 -9.99 8.45
CA ARG A 47 7.32 -10.94 9.34
C ARG A 47 8.33 -11.92 9.93
N ARG A 48 8.28 -12.10 11.24
CA ARG A 48 9.07 -13.10 11.96
C ARG A 48 8.24 -13.79 13.03
N TYR A 49 8.73 -14.93 13.47
CA TYR A 49 8.09 -15.76 14.48
C TYR A 49 8.98 -15.83 15.72
N GLY A 50 8.37 -15.82 16.89
CA GLY A 50 9.02 -15.91 18.19
C GLY A 50 7.99 -16.06 19.30
N LYS A 51 8.34 -16.70 20.42
CA LYS A 51 7.35 -17.04 21.47
C LYS A 51 6.86 -15.83 22.26
N VAL A 52 7.79 -14.98 22.69
CA VAL A 52 7.55 -13.76 23.46
C VAL A 52 8.19 -12.55 22.77
N GLN A 53 9.27 -12.81 22.04
CA GLN A 53 10.06 -11.82 21.33
C GLN A 53 10.45 -12.38 19.97
N ALA A 54 10.47 -11.52 18.95
CA ALA A 54 10.99 -11.82 17.63
C ALA A 54 12.11 -10.86 17.25
N GLU A 55 13.10 -11.39 16.53
CA GLU A 55 14.27 -10.65 16.04
C GLU A 55 14.12 -10.33 14.56
N PHE A 56 14.48 -9.10 14.19
CA PHE A 56 14.45 -8.60 12.84
C PHE A 56 15.85 -8.06 12.48
N PRO A 57 16.76 -8.95 12.06
CA PRO A 57 18.09 -8.54 11.62
C PRO A 57 17.97 -7.81 10.28
N LEU A 58 18.42 -6.56 10.25
CA LEU A 58 18.63 -5.81 9.01
C LEU A 58 19.97 -6.17 8.36
N GLY A 59 20.91 -6.71 9.13
CA GLY A 59 22.28 -6.94 8.67
C GLY A 59 23.05 -5.62 8.53
N PRO A 60 24.10 -5.58 7.69
CA PRO A 60 24.86 -4.36 7.41
C PRO A 60 23.96 -3.27 6.83
N VAL A 61 23.81 -2.16 7.57
CA VAL A 61 22.91 -1.08 7.17
C VAL A 61 23.58 -0.07 6.24
N THR A 62 22.75 0.74 5.60
CA THR A 62 23.14 1.85 4.72
C THR A 62 22.18 3.02 4.95
N THR A 63 22.44 4.18 4.35
CA THR A 63 21.53 5.34 4.46
C THR A 63 20.09 5.04 3.99
N ALA A 64 19.90 4.05 3.12
CA ALA A 64 18.58 3.57 2.70
C ALA A 64 17.77 2.90 3.83
N HIS A 65 18.43 2.46 4.91
CA HIS A 65 17.79 1.85 6.08
C HIS A 65 17.29 2.89 7.09
N ARG A 66 17.66 4.18 6.95
CA ARG A 66 17.12 5.26 7.78
C ARG A 66 15.60 5.29 7.75
N GLY A 67 14.98 5.55 8.90
CA GLY A 67 13.53 5.71 8.99
C GLY A 67 13.00 5.43 10.39
N THR A 68 11.69 5.59 10.53
CA THR A 68 10.97 5.26 11.75
C THR A 68 10.42 3.85 11.65
N TYR A 69 10.60 3.05 12.70
CA TYR A 69 10.17 1.67 12.77
C TYR A 69 9.15 1.50 13.89
N ARG A 70 8.13 0.69 13.64
CA ARG A 70 7.14 0.24 14.62
C ARG A 70 6.92 -1.25 14.49
N CYS A 71 6.61 -1.92 15.59
CA CYS A 71 6.31 -3.34 15.56
C CYS A 71 4.92 -3.68 16.11
N PHE A 72 4.43 -4.85 15.70
CA PHE A 72 3.12 -5.39 16.07
C PHE A 72 3.28 -6.86 16.47
N GLY A 73 2.55 -7.29 17.49
CA GLY A 73 2.36 -8.71 17.82
C GLY A 73 0.99 -9.20 17.35
N SER A 74 0.87 -10.48 17.04
CA SER A 74 -0.40 -11.09 16.66
C SER A 74 -1.05 -11.83 17.83
N TYR A 75 -2.38 -11.74 17.94
CA TYR A 75 -3.17 -12.65 18.76
C TYR A 75 -3.64 -13.88 17.98
N ASN A 76 -3.75 -13.76 16.65
CA ASN A 76 -4.01 -14.84 15.71
C ASN A 76 -3.71 -14.33 14.27
N ASN A 77 -4.07 -15.09 13.24
CA ASN A 77 -3.81 -14.72 11.84
C ASN A 77 -4.57 -13.47 11.33
N HIS A 78 -5.56 -12.99 12.07
CA HIS A 78 -6.46 -11.90 11.67
C HIS A 78 -6.49 -10.72 12.66
N ALA A 79 -5.88 -10.86 13.84
CA ALA A 79 -5.92 -9.86 14.92
C ALA A 79 -4.51 -9.48 15.39
N TRP A 80 -4.26 -8.18 15.42
CA TRP A 80 -2.97 -7.56 15.75
C TRP A 80 -3.08 -6.64 16.97
N SER A 81 -1.96 -6.46 17.68
CA SER A 81 -1.81 -5.51 18.78
C SER A 81 -1.86 -4.05 18.29
N PHE A 82 -1.85 -3.10 19.23
CA PHE A 82 -1.48 -1.72 18.87
C PHE A 82 -0.03 -1.66 18.37
N PRO A 83 0.34 -0.63 17.59
CA PRO A 83 1.74 -0.39 17.25
C PRO A 83 2.57 -0.10 18.49
N SER A 84 3.82 -0.55 18.51
CA SER A 84 4.80 -0.10 19.49
C SER A 84 5.05 1.41 19.41
N GLU A 85 5.69 1.93 20.46
CA GLU A 85 6.40 3.21 20.35
C GLU A 85 7.41 3.17 19.20
N PRO A 86 7.57 4.29 18.46
CA PRO A 86 8.45 4.35 17.30
C PRO A 86 9.93 4.37 17.70
N VAL A 87 10.76 3.69 16.91
CA VAL A 87 12.21 3.82 16.97
C VAL A 87 12.72 4.41 15.67
N LYS A 88 13.38 5.57 15.74
CA LYS A 88 13.98 6.24 14.58
C LYS A 88 15.42 5.79 14.42
N LEU A 89 15.71 5.02 13.36
CA LEU A 89 17.07 4.60 13.00
C LEU A 89 17.75 5.69 12.19
N LEU A 90 18.84 6.23 12.72
CA LEU A 90 19.76 7.14 12.07
C LEU A 90 21.00 6.36 11.63
N VAL A 91 21.35 6.47 10.35
CA VAL A 91 22.54 5.78 9.79
C VAL A 91 23.45 6.84 9.20
N THR A 92 24.55 7.19 9.86
CA THR A 92 25.52 8.14 9.31
C THR A 92 26.27 7.47 8.14
N GLY A 93 26.46 8.19 7.04
CA GLY A 93 27.22 7.67 5.91
C GLY A 93 28.71 7.83 6.19
N ASP A 94 29.47 6.79 5.91
CA ASP A 94 30.92 6.83 5.96
C ASP A 94 31.35 7.67 4.74
N ILE A 95 31.87 8.87 4.98
CA ILE A 95 32.77 9.46 3.99
C ILE A 95 34.00 8.57 4.09
N GLU A 96 34.09 7.60 3.18
CA GLU A 96 35.26 6.77 3.04
C GLU A 96 36.46 7.73 2.95
N ASN A 97 37.26 7.79 4.01
CA ASN A 97 38.54 8.47 4.00
C ASN A 97 39.40 7.67 3.01
N THR A 98 39.33 8.04 1.73
CA THR A 98 40.31 7.64 0.73
C THR A 98 41.65 8.17 1.22
N SER A 99 42.38 7.29 1.90
CA SER A 99 43.82 7.07 1.85
C SER A 99 44.74 8.29 1.65
N LEU A 100 45.56 8.55 2.68
CA LEU A 100 46.98 8.89 2.62
C LEU A 100 47.43 10.15 1.85
N ALA A 101 48.10 11.01 2.63
CA ALA A 101 49.11 12.00 2.26
C ALA A 101 48.63 13.35 1.68
N PRO A 102 49.23 14.47 2.13
CA PRO A 102 48.98 15.80 1.60
C PRO A 102 49.88 16.06 0.39
N GLU A 103 49.31 16.37 -0.77
CA GLU A 103 49.96 17.26 -1.74
C GLU A 103 48.97 17.77 -2.80
N ASP A 104 48.88 19.11 -2.84
CA ASP A 104 48.69 20.01 -3.97
C ASP A 104 47.31 20.14 -4.68
N PRO A 105 46.76 21.38 -4.83
CA PRO A 105 45.46 21.60 -5.45
C PRO A 105 45.61 21.86 -6.95
N THR A 106 45.45 20.81 -7.76
CA THR A 106 45.09 20.99 -9.18
C THR A 106 43.69 20.44 -9.40
N PHE A 107 42.70 21.34 -9.42
CA PHE A 107 41.32 21.03 -9.77
C PHE A 107 41.22 20.41 -11.17
N PRO A 108 40.61 19.22 -11.34
CA PRO A 108 40.06 18.81 -12.62
C PRO A 108 38.54 19.02 -12.65
N ALA A 109 38.03 19.06 -13.88
CA ALA A 109 36.71 19.56 -14.26
C ALA A 109 35.60 18.48 -14.24
N ASP A 110 35.56 17.63 -13.21
CA ASP A 110 34.69 16.45 -13.09
C ASP A 110 33.43 16.67 -12.21
N ARG A 111 33.24 17.91 -11.73
CA ARG A 111 32.10 18.26 -10.84
C ARG A 111 30.76 18.40 -11.57
N TRP A 112 30.73 18.69 -12.87
CA TRP A 112 29.47 18.92 -13.61
C TRP A 112 28.74 17.63 -13.98
N ASP A 113 29.44 16.49 -14.05
CA ASP A 113 28.85 15.18 -14.39
C ASP A 113 27.90 14.68 -13.29
N THR A 114 28.19 15.02 -12.04
CA THR A 114 27.32 14.69 -10.88
C THR A 114 25.97 15.42 -10.94
N TYR A 115 25.91 16.61 -11.57
CA TYR A 115 24.67 17.38 -11.70
C TYR A 115 23.82 16.95 -12.91
N LEU A 116 24.44 16.49 -14.00
CA LEU A 116 23.71 15.96 -15.17
C LEU A 116 23.10 14.58 -14.87
N LEU A 117 23.82 13.70 -14.16
CA LEU A 117 23.34 12.35 -13.81
C LEU A 117 22.19 12.38 -12.78
N THR A 118 22.14 13.42 -11.94
CA THR A 118 21.03 13.65 -11.00
C THR A 118 19.79 14.23 -11.68
N THR A 119 19.92 14.90 -12.83
CA THR A 119 18.77 15.37 -13.61
C THR A 119 18.14 14.26 -14.46
N GLU A 120 18.92 13.33 -15.02
CA GLU A 120 18.38 12.14 -15.69
C GLU A 120 17.63 11.20 -14.72
N THR A 121 18.13 11.02 -13.50
CA THR A 121 17.45 10.20 -12.48
C THR A 121 16.21 10.88 -11.87
N GLY A 122 16.06 12.20 -12.03
CA GLY A 122 14.83 12.94 -11.73
C GLY A 122 13.75 12.70 -12.78
N LEU A 123 14.10 12.78 -14.07
CA LEU A 123 13.17 12.60 -15.19
C LEU A 123 12.66 11.15 -15.31
N GLN A 124 13.51 10.17 -15.02
CA GLN A 124 13.13 8.75 -15.04
C GLN A 124 12.22 8.36 -13.86
N LYS A 125 12.30 9.10 -12.75
CA LYS A 125 11.44 8.91 -11.56
C LYS A 125 10.01 9.36 -11.82
N ASP A 126 9.84 10.35 -12.69
CA ASP A 126 8.51 10.78 -13.14
C ASP A 126 7.88 9.73 -14.06
N HIS A 127 8.63 9.12 -14.98
CA HIS A 127 8.09 8.05 -15.84
C HIS A 127 7.63 6.80 -15.07
N ALA A 128 8.36 6.37 -14.02
CA ALA A 128 7.94 5.23 -13.18
C ALA A 128 6.79 5.58 -12.21
N LEU A 129 6.58 6.86 -11.89
CA LEU A 129 5.46 7.33 -11.07
C LEU A 129 4.13 7.31 -11.83
N TRP A 130 4.16 7.57 -13.15
CA TRP A 130 2.98 7.58 -14.00
C TRP A 130 2.42 6.18 -14.32
N ASP A 131 3.27 5.15 -14.36
CA ASP A 131 2.88 3.78 -14.74
C ASP A 131 1.88 3.14 -13.74
N HIS A 132 2.04 3.42 -12.44
CA HIS A 132 1.11 2.94 -11.40
C HIS A 132 -0.23 3.69 -11.37
N THR A 133 -0.25 4.94 -11.85
CA THR A 133 -1.44 5.79 -11.84
C THR A 133 -2.34 5.43 -13.02
N ALA A 134 -1.77 5.15 -14.20
CA ALA A 134 -2.51 4.78 -15.40
C ALA A 134 -3.21 3.41 -15.28
N GLN A 135 -2.57 2.40 -14.68
CA GLN A 135 -3.16 1.07 -14.55
C GLN A 135 -4.34 1.03 -13.57
N ASN A 136 -4.28 1.81 -12.49
CA ASN A 136 -5.39 1.94 -11.54
C ASN A 136 -6.55 2.73 -12.15
N LEU A 137 -6.29 3.77 -12.96
CA LEU A 137 -7.32 4.51 -13.66
C LEU A 137 -8.04 3.67 -14.73
N LEU A 138 -7.32 2.84 -15.48
CA LEU A 138 -7.92 1.89 -16.43
C LEU A 138 -8.80 0.85 -15.71
N ARG A 139 -8.37 0.34 -14.56
CA ARG A 139 -9.17 -0.61 -13.76
C ARG A 139 -10.43 0.05 -13.19
N MET A 140 -10.32 1.27 -12.66
CA MET A 140 -11.47 2.03 -12.18
C MET A 140 -12.43 2.41 -13.31
N GLY A 141 -11.90 2.78 -14.48
CA GLY A 141 -12.70 3.07 -15.67
C GLY A 141 -13.50 1.86 -16.16
N LEU A 142 -12.88 0.69 -16.24
CA LEU A 142 -13.56 -0.56 -16.63
C LEU A 142 -14.66 -0.94 -15.62
N ALA A 143 -14.39 -0.83 -14.32
CA ALA A 143 -15.40 -1.11 -13.29
C ALA A 143 -16.61 -0.16 -13.42
N PHE A 144 -16.37 1.13 -13.66
CA PHE A 144 -17.44 2.10 -13.87
C PHE A 144 -18.28 1.79 -15.12
N LEU A 145 -17.65 1.47 -16.25
CA LEU A 145 -18.36 1.11 -17.49
C LEU A 145 -19.24 -0.12 -17.33
N VAL A 146 -18.75 -1.14 -16.62
CA VAL A 146 -19.53 -2.35 -16.30
C VAL A 146 -20.75 -2.01 -15.43
N LEU A 147 -20.59 -1.17 -14.40
CA LEU A 147 -21.71 -0.75 -13.55
C LEU A 147 -22.76 0.02 -14.34
N VAL A 148 -22.36 0.96 -15.20
CA VAL A 148 -23.28 1.72 -16.05
C VAL A 148 -24.04 0.79 -17.00
N ALA A 149 -23.36 -0.17 -17.63
CA ALA A 149 -24.00 -1.15 -18.51
C ALA A 149 -25.02 -2.01 -17.74
N LEU A 150 -24.67 -2.51 -16.56
CA LEU A 150 -25.58 -3.30 -15.72
C LEU A 150 -26.82 -2.51 -15.30
N VAL A 151 -26.64 -1.26 -14.86
CA VAL A 151 -27.76 -0.37 -14.52
C VAL A 151 -28.64 -0.13 -15.74
N TRP A 152 -28.05 0.15 -16.90
CA TRP A 152 -28.78 0.32 -18.15
C TRP A 152 -29.61 -0.92 -18.50
N PHE A 153 -29.03 -2.12 -18.44
CA PHE A 153 -29.75 -3.38 -18.69
C PHE A 153 -30.90 -3.59 -17.70
N LEU A 154 -30.69 -3.28 -16.41
CA LEU A 154 -31.75 -3.40 -15.39
C LEU A 154 -32.89 -2.40 -15.62
N VAL A 155 -32.58 -1.18 -16.05
CA VAL A 155 -33.59 -0.17 -16.39
C VAL A 155 -34.38 -0.60 -17.62
N GLU A 156 -33.71 -1.07 -18.68
CA GLU A 156 -34.38 -1.53 -19.89
C GLU A 156 -35.23 -2.78 -19.64
N ASP A 157 -34.74 -3.73 -18.84
CA ASP A 157 -35.51 -4.91 -18.43
C ASP A 157 -36.74 -4.51 -17.59
N TRP A 158 -36.55 -3.63 -16.60
CA TRP A 158 -37.65 -3.11 -15.79
C TRP A 158 -38.68 -2.38 -16.65
N PHE A 159 -38.23 -1.54 -17.57
CA PHE A 159 -39.11 -0.77 -18.47
C PHE A 159 -39.82 -1.68 -19.48
N SER A 160 -39.15 -2.73 -19.96
CA SER A 160 -39.75 -3.75 -20.83
C SER A 160 -40.82 -4.55 -20.09
N ARG A 161 -40.55 -5.00 -18.86
CA ARG A 161 -41.54 -5.65 -17.97
C ARG A 161 -42.72 -4.74 -17.66
N ARG A 162 -42.47 -3.46 -17.42
CA ARG A 162 -43.52 -2.47 -17.18
C ARG A 162 -44.39 -2.30 -18.42
N ARG A 163 -43.78 -2.15 -19.60
CA ARG A 163 -44.50 -2.04 -20.88
C ARG A 163 -45.31 -3.30 -21.21
N THR A 164 -44.80 -4.51 -20.95
CA THR A 164 -45.56 -5.75 -21.17
C THR A 164 -46.74 -5.85 -20.20
N ARG A 165 -46.55 -5.47 -18.93
CA ARG A 165 -47.63 -5.40 -17.93
C ARG A 165 -48.73 -4.40 -18.34
N GLU A 166 -48.36 -3.23 -18.85
CA GLU A 166 -49.30 -2.22 -19.35
C GLU A 166 -50.01 -2.62 -20.65
N ARG A 167 -49.39 -3.47 -21.49
CA ARG A 167 -50.06 -4.04 -22.67
C ARG A 167 -51.05 -5.14 -22.27
N ALA A 168 -50.70 -5.99 -21.31
CA ALA A 168 -51.60 -7.03 -20.78
C ALA A 168 -52.83 -6.43 -20.07
N SER A 169 -52.65 -5.38 -19.27
CA SER A 169 -53.78 -4.69 -18.61
C SER A 169 -54.72 -3.99 -19.59
N ARG A 170 -54.18 -3.41 -20.67
CA ARG A 170 -55.00 -2.84 -21.75
C ARG A 170 -55.75 -3.94 -22.49
N ALA A 171 -55.09 -5.06 -22.82
CA ALA A 171 -55.72 -6.18 -23.51
C ALA A 171 -56.91 -6.77 -22.71
N SER A 172 -56.75 -6.97 -21.39
CA SER A 172 -57.85 -7.45 -20.54
C SER A 172 -58.99 -6.45 -20.42
N THR A 173 -58.70 -5.14 -20.41
CA THR A 173 -59.70 -4.08 -20.43
C THR A 173 -60.49 -4.06 -21.74
N TRP A 174 -59.82 -4.24 -22.89
CA TRP A 174 -60.46 -4.35 -24.21
C TRP A 174 -61.32 -5.62 -24.34
N GLU A 175 -60.89 -6.75 -23.78
CA GLU A 175 -61.67 -7.99 -23.75
C GLU A 175 -62.89 -7.91 -22.83
N GLY A 176 -62.76 -7.27 -21.66
CA GLY A 176 -63.88 -7.00 -20.77
C GLY A 176 -64.93 -6.14 -21.46
N ARG A 177 -64.51 -5.05 -22.11
CA ARG A 177 -65.40 -4.16 -22.87
C ARG A 177 -66.09 -4.86 -24.05
N ARG A 178 -65.38 -5.70 -24.80
CA ARG A 178 -65.98 -6.53 -25.86
C ARG A 178 -67.04 -7.51 -25.34
N ARG A 179 -66.76 -8.17 -24.21
CA ARG A 179 -67.70 -9.13 -23.60
C ARG A 179 -68.98 -8.49 -23.05
N LEU A 180 -68.95 -7.22 -22.64
CA LEU A 180 -70.16 -6.49 -22.24
C LEU A 180 -71.04 -6.12 -23.44
N ASN A 181 -70.44 -5.70 -24.55
CA ASN A 181 -71.19 -5.31 -25.76
C ASN A 181 -71.87 -6.49 -26.47
N THR A 182 -71.42 -7.73 -26.28
CA THR A 182 -72.06 -8.93 -26.87
C THR A 182 -73.20 -9.50 -26.01
N LYS A 183 -73.44 -8.98 -24.81
CA LYS A 183 -74.52 -9.44 -23.91
C LYS A 183 -75.75 -8.53 -23.90
N THR A 184 -75.76 -7.49 -24.73
CA THR A 184 -76.79 -6.44 -24.78
C THR A 184 -77.58 -6.44 -26.09
N LEU A 185 -77.56 -7.55 -26.83
CA LEU A 185 -78.37 -7.79 -28.03
C LEU A 185 -79.26 -9.03 -27.84
#